data_AF-A0A2E6X6G2-F1
#
_entry.id   AF-A0A2E6X6G2-F1
#
_cell.length_a   1.000
_cell.length_b   1.000
_cell.length_c   1.000
_cell.angle_alpha   90.00
_cell.angle_beta   90.00
_cell.angle_gamma   90.00
#
_symmetry.space_group_name_H-M   'P 1'
#
loop_
_entity.id
_entity.type
_entity.pdbx_description
1 polymer ?
#
loop_
_entity_poly.entity_id
_entity_poly.type
_entity_poly.pdbx_seq_one_letter_code
_entity_poly.pdbx_strand_id
1 'polypeptide(L)'
;AIFFTYWIVSASYGGENFLFAQTLFSSWFGQIVLWGFTFSLFYHLANGLRHLAWDAGRGYELDKLRLSGWLVFSFAVCMTIITLIIAYSAAKGT
;
A
#
# COMPACT_ATOMS: atom_id res chain seq x y z
N ALA A 1 -2.20 -8.89 -5.64
CA ALA A 1 -1.42 -9.84 -6.47
C ALA A 1 -1.78 -9.68 -7.95
N ILE A 2 -2.97 -10.10 -8.38
CA ILE A 2 -3.36 -10.11 -9.82
C ILE A 2 -3.21 -8.74 -10.49
N PHE A 3 -3.69 -7.67 -9.85
CA PHE A 3 -3.60 -6.30 -10.40
C PHE A 3 -2.14 -5.89 -10.67
N PHE A 4 -1.26 -6.04 -9.67
CA PHE A 4 0.16 -5.75 -9.79
C PHE A 4 0.87 -6.64 -10.82
N THR A 5 0.56 -7.94 -10.83
CA THR A 5 1.09 -8.88 -11.83
C THR A 5 0.70 -8.46 -13.24
N TYR A 6 -0.56 -8.09 -13.46
CA TYR A 6 -1.03 -7.62 -14.77
C TYR A 6 -0.26 -6.39 -15.25
N TRP A 7 0.02 -5.43 -14.37
CA TRP A 7 0.80 -4.23 -14.70
C TRP A 7 2.26 -4.55 -15.08
N ILE A 8 2.93 -5.46 -14.37
CA ILE A 8 4.30 -5.87 -14.72
C ILE A 8 4.32 -6.62 -16.06
N VAL A 9 3.35 -7.52 -16.25
CA VAL A 9 3.24 -8.33 -17.46
C VAL A 9 2.92 -7.45 -18.66
N SER A 10 2.02 -6.48 -18.55
CA SER A 10 1.71 -5.58 -19.66
C SER A 10 2.92 -4.74 -20.10
N ALA A 11 3.79 -4.37 -19.15
CA ALA A 11 5.04 -3.67 -19.44
C ALA A 11 6.02 -4.51 -20.29
N SER A 12 5.97 -5.85 -20.24
CA SER A 12 6.83 -6.71 -21.05
C SER A 12 6.30 -7.01 -22.46
N TYR A 13 5.00 -6.78 -22.72
CA TYR A 13 4.35 -7.04 -24.01
C TYR A 13 4.27 -5.82 -24.96
N GLY A 14 4.99 -4.74 -24.67
CA GLY A 14 5.11 -3.57 -25.54
C GLY A 14 4.20 -2.38 -25.16
N GLY A 15 4.41 -1.27 -25.86
CA GLY A 15 3.83 0.03 -25.50
C GLY A 15 2.31 0.07 -25.47
N GLU A 16 1.62 -0.55 -26.44
CA GLU A 16 0.15 -0.56 -26.50
C GLU A 16 -0.48 -1.29 -25.30
N ASN A 17 0.06 -2.46 -24.94
CA ASN A 17 -0.38 -3.23 -23.79
C ASN A 17 -0.17 -2.46 -22.48
N PHE A 18 0.99 -1.80 -22.35
CA PHE A 18 1.30 -1.00 -21.18
C PHE A 18 0.42 0.26 -21.08
N LEU A 19 0.11 0.92 -22.21
CA LEU A 19 -0.82 2.05 -22.25
C LEU A 19 -2.22 1.63 -21.80
N PHE A 20 -2.72 0.48 -22.26
CA PHE A 20 -4.01 -0.03 -21.79
C PHE A 20 -4.01 -0.36 -20.29
N ALA A 21 -2.91 -0.90 -19.75
CA ALA A 21 -2.78 -1.06 -18.31
C ALA A 21 -2.77 0.28 -17.57
N GLN A 22 -2.10 1.30 -18.11
CA GLN A 22 -2.10 2.65 -17.52
C GLN A 22 -3.50 3.30 -17.53
N THR A 23 -4.30 3.12 -18.59
CA THR A 23 -5.68 3.65 -18.62
C THR A 23 -6.56 2.95 -17.60
N LEU A 24 -6.44 1.62 -17.45
CA LEU A 24 -7.14 0.86 -16.42
C LEU A 24 -6.76 1.34 -15.00
N PHE A 25 -5.47 1.54 -14.74
CA PHE A 25 -4.97 1.96 -13.43
C PHE A 25 -5.33 3.41 -13.09
N SER A 26 -5.40 4.27 -14.11
CA SER A 26 -5.82 5.66 -13.98
C SER A 26 -7.34 5.84 -13.87
N SER A 27 -8.13 4.80 -14.17
CA SER A 27 -9.58 4.84 -14.00
C SER A 27 -9.97 5.00 -12.54
N TRP A 28 -11.17 5.54 -12.27
CA TRP A 28 -11.67 5.73 -10.91
C TRP A 28 -11.64 4.44 -10.08
N PHE A 29 -11.96 3.30 -10.69
CA PHE A 29 -11.92 1.99 -10.04
C PHE A 29 -10.49 1.53 -9.77
N GLY A 30 -9.60 1.69 -10.75
CA GLY A 30 -8.17 1.40 -10.58
C GLY A 30 -7.55 2.20 -9.43
N GLN A 31 -7.91 3.48 -9.30
CA GLN A 31 -7.45 4.33 -8.20
C GLN A 31 -7.94 3.83 -6.84
N ILE A 32 -9.22 3.45 -6.69
CA ILE A 32 -9.74 2.87 -5.43
C ILE A 32 -8.95 1.61 -5.05
N VAL A 33 -8.70 0.72 -6.02
CA VAL A 33 -7.93 -0.50 -5.80
C VAL A 33 -6.50 -0.18 -5.37
N LEU A 34 -5.84 0.80 -6.01
CA LEU A 34 -4.49 1.22 -5.67
C LEU A 34 -4.41 1.85 -4.26
N TRP A 35 -5.40 2.65 -3.86
CA TRP A 35 -5.47 3.22 -2.53
C TRP A 35 -5.63 2.14 -1.47
N GLY A 36 -6.57 1.22 -1.67
CA GLY A 36 -6.79 0.09 -0.78
C GLY A 36 -5.58 -0.84 -0.69
N PHE A 37 -4.91 -1.09 -1.81
CA PHE A 37 -3.67 -1.86 -1.86
C PHE A 37 -2.55 -1.17 -1.06
N THR A 38 -2.36 0.13 -1.26
CA THR A 38 -1.32 0.91 -0.56
C THR A 38 -1.55 0.90 0.95
N PHE A 39 -2.79 1.13 1.39
CA PHE A 39 -3.15 1.03 2.81
C PHE A 39 -2.92 -0.38 3.37
N SER A 40 -3.39 -1.41 2.66
CA SER A 40 -3.24 -2.80 3.08
C SER A 40 -1.77 -3.21 3.19
N LEU A 41 -0.91 -2.71 2.29
CA LEU A 41 0.53 -2.96 2.30
C LEU A 41 1.18 -2.39 3.57
N PHE A 42 0.95 -1.12 3.88
CA PHE A 42 1.54 -0.50 5.08
C PHE A 42 0.96 -1.06 6.37
N TYR A 43 -0.34 -1.34 6.41
CA TYR A 43 -0.98 -1.96 7.56
C TYR A 43 -0.42 -3.37 7.80
N HIS A 44 -0.30 -4.18 6.75
CA HIS A 44 0.27 -5.52 6.85
C HIS A 44 1.73 -5.50 7.28
N LEU A 45 2.55 -4.61 6.71
CA LEU A 45 3.95 -4.43 7.09
C LEU A 45 4.09 -4.08 8.58
N ALA A 46 3.40 -3.02 9.03
CA ALA A 46 3.50 -2.56 10.42
C ALA A 46 2.91 -3.58 11.40
N ASN A 47 1.82 -4.25 11.03
CA ASN A 47 1.28 -5.32 11.83
C ASN A 47 2.23 -6.54 11.88
N GLY A 48 2.91 -6.85 10.78
CA GLY A 48 3.96 -7.87 10.73
C GLY A 48 5.11 -7.57 11.69
N LEU A 49 5.57 -6.31 11.74
CA LEU A 49 6.58 -5.89 12.74
C LEU A 49 6.07 -6.05 14.17
N ARG A 50 4.81 -5.72 14.42
CA ARG A 50 4.16 -5.93 15.72
C ARG A 50 4.14 -7.42 16.09
N HIS A 51 3.79 -8.30 15.14
CA HIS A 51 3.82 -9.74 15.33
C HIS A 51 5.25 -10.27 15.56
N LEU A 52 6.27 -9.77 14.87
CA LEU A 52 7.66 -10.18 15.14
C LEU A 52 8.12 -9.74 16.54
N ALA A 53 7.68 -8.57 17.03
CA ALA A 53 7.91 -8.18 18.43
C ALA A 53 7.22 -9.15 19.40
N TRP A 54 6.05 -9.64 19.02
CA TRP A 54 5.31 -10.71 19.71
C TRP A 54 5.89 -12.11 19.53
N ASP A 55 6.83 -12.33 18.64
CA ASP A 55 7.57 -13.59 18.64
C ASP A 55 8.82 -13.47 19.53
N ALA A 56 9.30 -12.23 19.73
CA ALA A 56 10.51 -11.91 20.49
C ALA A 56 10.27 -11.64 21.99
N GLY A 57 9.08 -11.93 22.52
CA GLY A 57 8.80 -11.75 23.95
C GLY A 57 8.34 -10.34 24.36
N ARG A 58 7.89 -9.47 23.44
CA ARG A 58 7.59 -8.06 23.75
C ARG A 58 6.16 -7.64 23.36
N GLY A 59 5.52 -6.80 24.18
CA GLY A 59 4.36 -5.99 23.75
C GLY A 59 3.00 -6.70 23.74
N TYR A 60 2.83 -7.75 24.54
CA TYR A 60 1.57 -8.48 24.72
C TYR A 60 0.73 -8.00 25.89
N GLU A 61 1.31 -7.18 26.77
CA GLU A 61 0.56 -6.59 27.88
C GLU A 61 -0.58 -5.75 27.31
N LEU A 62 -1.79 -5.85 27.87
CA LEU A 62 -3.02 -5.27 27.28
C LEU A 62 -2.88 -3.80 26.87
N ASP A 63 -2.21 -3.00 27.69
CA ASP A 63 -2.01 -1.57 27.41
C ASP A 63 -1.08 -1.36 26.20
N LYS A 64 0.03 -2.12 26.12
CA LYS A 64 0.96 -2.09 24.98
C LYS A 64 0.32 -2.66 23.72
N LEU A 65 -0.52 -3.69 23.86
CA LEU A 65 -1.27 -4.31 22.77
C LEU A 65 -2.22 -3.31 22.11
N ARG A 66 -2.98 -2.55 22.93
CA ARG A 66 -3.89 -1.51 22.47
C ARG A 66 -3.15 -0.34 21.84
N LEU A 67 -2.09 0.15 22.51
CA LEU A 67 -1.27 1.25 22.00
C LEU A 67 -0.63 0.89 20.65
N SER A 68 0.01 -0.27 20.56
CA SER A 68 0.64 -0.74 19.32
C SER A 68 -0.36 -0.95 18.19
N GLY A 69 -1.59 -1.39 18.48
CA GLY A 69 -2.67 -1.47 17.48
C GLY A 69 -3.01 -0.10 16.88
N TRP A 70 -3.19 0.93 17.72
CA TRP A 70 -3.42 2.30 17.24
C TRP A 70 -2.20 2.87 16.49
N LEU A 71 -0.98 2.56 16.92
CA LEU A 71 0.24 2.97 16.22
C LEU A 71 0.31 2.35 14.81
N VAL A 72 0.01 1.05 14.66
CA VAL A 72 -0.04 0.37 13.36
C VAL A 72 -1.05 1.04 12.43
N PHE A 73 -2.26 1.31 12.92
CA PHE A 73 -3.30 1.98 12.13
C PHE A 73 -2.89 3.39 11.72
N SER A 74 -2.44 4.22 12.67
CA SER A 74 -2.02 5.59 12.40
C SER A 74 -0.84 5.65 11.44
N PHE A 75 0.15 4.76 11.59
CA PHE A 75 1.26 4.63 10.66
C PHE A 75 0.77 4.29 9.24
N ALA A 76 -0.12 3.31 9.09
CA ALA A 76 -0.64 2.90 7.80
C ALA A 76 -1.40 4.05 7.10
N VAL A 77 -2.23 4.79 7.84
CA VAL A 77 -2.94 5.98 7.33
C VAL A 77 -1.95 7.06 6.88
N CYS A 78 -1.00 7.44 7.74
CA CYS A 78 -0.02 8.48 7.44
C CYS A 78 0.82 8.13 6.21
N MET A 79 1.36 6.91 6.15
CA MET A 79 2.19 6.46 5.02
C MET A 79 1.39 6.36 3.72
N THR A 80 0.12 5.95 3.79
CA THR A 80 -0.77 5.96 2.62
C THR A 80 -0.96 7.38 2.10
N ILE A 81 -1.30 8.33 2.97
CA ILE A 81 -1.48 9.74 2.58
C ILE A 81 -0.21 10.32 1.96
N ILE A 82 0.94 10.12 2.61
CA ILE A 82 2.24 10.58 2.09
C ILE A 82 2.51 9.99 0.70
N THR A 83 2.29 8.69 0.52
CA THR A 83 2.49 8.00 -0.75
C THR A 83 1.59 8.57 -1.84
N LEU A 84 0.32 8.82 -1.54
CA LEU A 84 -0.62 9.40 -2.51
C LEU A 84 -0.24 10.85 -2.86
N ILE A 85 0.17 11.67 -1.88
CA ILE A 85 0.64 13.03 -2.13
C ILE A 85 1.83 13.02 -3.09
N ILE A 86 2.83 12.19 -2.82
CA ILE A 86 4.02 12.07 -3.67
C ILE A 86 3.63 11.58 -5.07
N ALA A 87 2.79 10.55 -5.17
CA ALA A 87 2.36 9.99 -6.45
C ALA A 87 1.63 11.02 -7.32
N TYR A 88 0.66 11.75 -6.76
CA TYR A 88 -0.07 12.78 -7.50
C TYR A 88 0.75 14.03 -7.77
N SER A 89 1.73 14.36 -6.93
CA SER A 89 2.68 15.44 -7.19
C SER A 89 3.60 15.09 -8.36
N ALA A 90 4.12 13.86 -8.41
CA ALA A 90 4.97 13.38 -9.50
C ALA A 90 4.21 13.35 -10.83
N ALA A 91 2.96 12.88 -10.82
CA ALA A 91 2.11 12.81 -12.02
C ALA A 91 1.73 14.18 -12.61
N LYS A 92 1.75 15.26 -11.81
CA LYS A 92 1.53 16.63 -12.29
C LYS A 92 2.77 17.28 -12.90
N GLY A 93 3.96 16.76 -12.58
CA GLY A 93 5.25 17.31 -13.03
C GLY A 93 5.73 16.73 -14.36
N THR A 94 5.02 15.75 -14.91
CA THR A 94 5.23 15.12 -16.23
C THR A 94 4.19 15.61 -17.22
#